data_AF-A0A849E7T5-F1
#
_entry.id   AF-A0A849E7T5-F1
#
_cell.length_a   1.000
_cell.length_b   1.000
_cell.length_c   1.000
_cell.angle_alpha   90.00
_cell.angle_beta   90.00
_cell.angle_gamma   90.00
#
_symmetry.space_group_name_H-M   'P 1'
#
loop_
_entity.id
_entity.type
_entity.pdbx_description
1 polymer ?
#
loop_
_entity_poly.entity_id
_entity_poly.type
_entity_poly.pdbx_seq_one_letter_code
_entity_poly.pdbx_strand_id
1 'polypeptide(L)'
;AEGEREALLAARDVVALAPEYKDWVFKALRDREELSDQLALPGGGEIDIREAVFVLEVHGGKAEIAIGLDDWDEERAEDYSLAAENLVELALGEADYSAGVSGVMALPLKDLAQEADPWPLKALTSEFDNQLGG
;
A
#
# COMPACT_ATOMS: atom_id res chain seq x y z
N ALA A 1 -4.56 -9.19 15.32
CA ALA A 1 -4.07 -9.11 16.73
C ALA A 1 -3.38 -10.36 17.33
N GLU A 2 -3.88 -11.61 17.17
CA GLU A 2 -3.30 -12.82 17.83
C GLU A 2 -2.29 -13.60 16.95
N GLY A 3 -2.48 -13.55 15.62
CA GLY A 3 -1.65 -14.29 14.64
C GLY A 3 -0.20 -13.77 14.49
N GLU A 4 0.07 -12.56 14.97
CA GLU A 4 1.38 -11.93 14.92
C GLU A 4 2.42 -12.57 15.84
N ARG A 5 1.96 -12.89 17.06
CA ARG A 5 2.76 -13.43 18.14
C ARG A 5 2.99 -14.94 17.94
N GLU A 6 2.01 -15.63 17.35
CA GLU A 6 2.16 -17.00 16.86
C GLU A 6 3.17 -17.08 15.71
N ALA A 7 3.10 -16.17 14.74
CA ALA A 7 3.99 -16.16 13.57
C ALA A 7 5.48 -16.01 13.97
N LEU A 8 5.78 -15.17 14.97
CA LEU A 8 7.15 -14.95 15.44
C LEU A 8 7.68 -16.08 16.35
N LEU A 9 6.80 -16.72 17.14
CA LEU A 9 7.16 -17.90 17.92
C LEU A 9 7.42 -19.12 17.00
N ALA A 10 6.61 -19.29 15.96
CA ALA A 10 6.85 -20.29 14.91
C ALA A 10 8.17 -20.01 14.15
N ALA A 11 8.44 -18.75 13.79
CA ALA A 11 9.69 -18.38 13.12
C ALA A 11 10.93 -18.69 13.99
N ARG A 12 10.89 -18.43 15.30
CA ARG A 12 11.96 -18.77 16.23
C ARG A 12 12.16 -20.27 16.38
N ASP A 13 11.07 -21.04 16.52
CA ASP A 13 11.15 -22.49 16.71
C ASP A 13 11.68 -23.19 15.44
N VAL A 14 11.37 -22.65 14.25
CA VAL A 14 11.94 -23.09 12.97
C VAL A 14 13.45 -22.85 12.90
N VAL A 15 13.92 -21.64 13.25
CA VAL A 15 15.37 -21.33 13.27
C VAL A 15 16.12 -22.19 14.29
N ALA A 16 15.48 -22.58 15.40
CA ALA A 16 16.07 -23.45 16.41
C ALA A 16 16.18 -24.94 15.99
N LEU A 17 15.23 -25.43 15.19
CA LEU A 17 15.21 -26.82 14.69
C LEU A 17 16.02 -27.01 13.39
N ALA A 18 16.25 -25.93 12.64
CA ALA A 18 16.93 -25.95 11.35
C ALA A 18 17.80 -24.67 11.16
N PRO A 19 19.04 -24.68 11.67
CA PRO A 19 19.96 -23.53 11.68
C PRO A 19 20.39 -23.02 10.30
N GLU A 20 20.19 -23.81 9.25
CA GLU A 20 20.42 -23.43 7.85
C GLU A 20 19.52 -22.29 7.37
N TYR A 21 18.34 -22.10 7.99
CA TYR A 21 17.41 -21.00 7.68
C TYR A 21 17.67 -19.73 8.48
N LYS A 22 18.76 -19.67 9.24
CA LYS A 22 19.18 -18.49 10.00
C LYS A 22 19.30 -17.20 9.17
N ASP A 23 19.49 -17.34 7.85
CA ASP A 23 19.72 -16.23 6.93
C ASP A 23 18.44 -15.84 6.14
N TRP A 24 17.29 -16.46 6.43
CA TRP A 24 16.02 -16.16 5.79
C TRP A 24 15.30 -14.97 6.46
N VAL A 25 14.50 -14.24 5.67
CA VAL A 25 13.66 -13.12 6.11
C VAL A 25 12.22 -13.60 6.26
N PHE A 26 11.69 -13.58 7.48
CA PHE A 26 10.30 -13.94 7.77
C PHE A 26 9.44 -12.67 7.83
N LYS A 27 8.42 -12.56 6.97
CA LYS A 27 7.45 -11.44 6.97
C LYS A 27 6.09 -11.92 7.50
N ALA A 28 5.49 -11.17 8.42
CA ALA A 28 4.13 -11.37 8.88
C ALA A 28 3.47 -10.00 8.91
N LEU A 29 2.44 -9.77 8.10
CA LEU A 29 1.84 -8.46 7.91
C LEU A 29 0.29 -8.57 7.74
N ARG A 30 -0.43 -7.54 8.17
CA ARG A 30 -1.26 -7.56 9.42
C ARG A 30 -2.45 -6.57 9.36
N ASP A 31 -3.20 -6.44 10.48
CA ASP A 31 -4.52 -5.80 10.59
C ASP A 31 -4.70 -4.58 9.67
N ARG A 32 -5.71 -4.65 8.80
CA ARG A 32 -6.01 -3.65 7.76
C ARG A 32 -7.24 -2.84 8.10
N GLU A 33 -7.24 -1.58 7.72
CA GLU A 33 -8.46 -0.75 7.78
C GLU A 33 -9.24 -0.83 6.47
N GLU A 34 -10.58 -0.84 6.59
CA GLU A 34 -11.43 -0.61 5.43
C GLU A 34 -11.34 0.87 5.03
N LEU A 35 -11.00 1.11 3.77
CA LEU A 35 -10.98 2.46 3.22
C LEU A 35 -12.38 3.08 3.28
N SER A 36 -12.49 4.28 3.86
CA SER A 36 -13.68 5.12 3.75
C SER A 36 -13.88 5.56 2.30
N ASP A 37 -15.12 5.90 1.92
CA ASP A 37 -15.38 6.41 0.57
C ASP A 37 -14.86 7.85 0.37
N GLN A 38 -14.55 8.56 1.45
CA GLN A 38 -14.05 9.94 1.40
C GLN A 38 -12.79 10.12 2.25
N LEU A 39 -11.88 10.99 1.80
CA LEU A 39 -10.64 11.34 2.49
C LEU A 39 -10.44 12.85 2.53
N ALA A 40 -10.19 13.41 3.72
CA ALA A 40 -9.90 14.83 3.87
C ALA A 40 -8.47 15.18 3.43
N LEU A 41 -8.32 16.29 2.72
CA LEU A 41 -7.02 16.79 2.25
C LEU A 41 -6.37 17.73 3.27
N PRO A 42 -5.03 17.70 3.43
CA PRO A 42 -4.29 18.81 4.02
C PRO A 42 -4.63 20.08 3.22
N GLY A 43 -5.05 21.17 3.88
CA GLY A 43 -5.50 22.39 3.19
C GLY A 43 -7.01 22.49 2.92
N GLY A 44 -7.78 21.43 3.17
CA GLY A 44 -9.25 21.43 3.10
C GLY A 44 -9.82 20.84 1.81
N GLY A 45 -11.05 20.36 1.86
CA GLY A 45 -11.67 19.57 0.78
C GLY A 45 -11.49 18.07 0.98
N GLU A 46 -12.14 17.28 0.12
CA GLU A 46 -12.20 15.83 0.22
C GLU A 46 -11.93 15.19 -1.14
N ILE A 47 -11.27 14.03 -1.15
CA ILE A 47 -11.18 13.13 -2.30
C ILE A 47 -12.28 12.07 -2.16
N ASP A 48 -13.04 11.83 -3.24
CA ASP A 48 -13.87 10.63 -3.36
C ASP A 48 -13.01 9.45 -3.81
N ILE A 49 -12.76 8.52 -2.89
CA ILE A 49 -11.90 7.36 -3.12
C ILE A 49 -12.48 6.42 -4.18
N ARG A 50 -13.79 6.48 -4.46
CA ARG A 50 -14.42 5.63 -5.48
C ARG A 50 -14.07 6.04 -6.89
N GLU A 51 -13.67 7.29 -7.07
CA GLU A 51 -13.21 7.84 -8.34
C GLU A 51 -11.69 7.72 -8.49
N ALA A 52 -10.98 7.41 -7.39
CA ALA A 52 -9.56 7.13 -7.39
C ALA A 52 -9.26 5.69 -7.83
N VAL A 53 -8.24 5.56 -8.68
CA VAL A 53 -7.68 4.28 -9.10
C VAL A 53 -6.18 4.26 -8.83
N PHE A 54 -5.56 3.09 -8.82
CA PHE A 54 -4.13 2.96 -8.56
C PHE A 54 -3.44 2.02 -9.54
N VAL A 55 -2.13 2.19 -9.68
CA VAL A 55 -1.20 1.25 -10.28
C VAL A 55 -0.17 0.87 -9.21
N LEU A 56 0.20 -0.39 -9.17
CA LEU A 56 1.19 -0.94 -8.25
C LEU A 56 2.29 -1.63 -9.04
N GLU A 57 3.53 -1.20 -8.84
CA GLU A 57 4.72 -1.79 -9.46
C GLU A 57 5.67 -2.32 -8.39
N VAL A 58 6.09 -3.58 -8.49
CA VAL A 58 7.01 -4.20 -7.52
C VAL A 58 8.43 -4.32 -8.08
N HIS A 59 9.38 -3.69 -7.40
CA HIS A 59 10.80 -3.77 -7.69
C HIS A 59 11.58 -4.26 -6.47
N GLY A 60 12.28 -5.40 -6.62
CA GLY A 60 13.14 -5.93 -5.55
C GLY A 60 12.39 -6.24 -4.25
N GLY A 61 11.10 -6.60 -4.33
CA GLY A 61 10.26 -6.89 -3.17
C GLY A 61 9.76 -5.65 -2.41
N LYS A 62 9.77 -4.48 -3.08
CA LYS A 62 9.13 -3.25 -2.64
C LYS A 62 8.20 -2.73 -3.74
N ALA A 63 7.08 -2.15 -3.36
CA ALA A 63 6.04 -1.63 -4.22
C ALA A 63 6.15 -0.10 -4.34
N GLU A 64 6.07 0.40 -5.55
CA GLU A 64 5.76 1.80 -5.85
C GLU A 64 4.29 1.87 -6.26
N ILE A 65 3.55 2.83 -5.70
CA ILE A 65 2.11 2.96 -5.90
C ILE A 65 1.80 4.34 -6.45
N ALA A 66 1.15 4.39 -7.60
CA ALA A 66 0.66 5.63 -8.19
C ALA A 66 -0.87 5.67 -8.10
N ILE A 67 -1.44 6.74 -7.55
CA ILE A 67 -2.89 6.95 -7.44
C ILE A 67 -3.33 8.02 -8.44
N GLY A 68 -4.30 7.66 -9.28
CA GLY A 68 -4.87 8.51 -10.32
C GLY A 68 -6.16 9.14 -9.83
N LEU A 69 -6.27 10.46 -9.96
CA LEU A 69 -7.47 11.24 -9.61
C LEU A 69 -8.06 11.91 -10.85
N ASP A 70 -9.38 11.87 -11.00
CA ASP A 70 -10.09 12.51 -12.12
C ASP A 70 -10.15 14.04 -11.95
N ASP A 71 -10.56 14.51 -10.76
CA ASP A 71 -10.58 15.93 -10.37
C ASP A 71 -9.18 16.43 -9.92
N TRP A 72 -8.23 16.42 -10.85
CA TRP A 72 -6.85 16.87 -10.58
C TRP A 72 -6.69 18.39 -10.63
N ASP A 73 -6.18 18.96 -9.53
CA ASP A 73 -5.74 20.34 -9.43
C ASP A 73 -4.20 20.41 -9.25
N GLU A 74 -3.50 21.00 -10.24
CA GLU A 74 -2.04 21.13 -10.22
C GLU A 74 -1.52 21.94 -9.03
N GLU A 75 -2.28 22.93 -8.54
CA GLU A 75 -1.88 23.73 -7.37
C GLU A 75 -1.89 22.92 -6.07
N ARG A 76 -2.54 21.75 -6.09
CA ARG A 76 -2.76 20.86 -4.94
C ARG A 76 -2.05 19.52 -5.06
N ALA A 77 -1.18 19.36 -6.06
CA ALA A 77 -0.47 18.11 -6.32
C ALA A 77 0.27 17.55 -5.08
N GLU A 78 0.85 18.44 -4.27
CA GLU A 78 1.52 18.07 -3.01
C GLU A 78 0.51 17.56 -1.96
N ASP A 79 -0.64 18.23 -1.80
CA ASP A 79 -1.70 17.79 -0.89
C ASP A 79 -2.25 16.41 -1.28
N TYR A 80 -2.43 16.17 -2.59
CA TYR A 80 -2.89 14.87 -3.10
C TYR A 80 -1.89 13.75 -2.86
N SER A 81 -0.59 14.03 -3.05
CA SER A 81 0.46 13.02 -2.80
C SER A 81 0.54 12.66 -1.32
N LEU A 82 0.46 13.65 -0.43
CA LEU A 82 0.38 13.40 1.02
C LEU A 82 -0.88 12.63 1.41
N ALA A 83 -2.02 12.94 0.80
CA ALA A 83 -3.26 12.22 1.04
C ALA A 83 -3.16 10.76 0.53
N ALA A 84 -2.54 10.54 -0.63
CA ALA A 84 -2.29 9.23 -1.19
C ALA A 84 -1.37 8.37 -0.29
N GLU A 85 -0.29 8.94 0.25
CA GLU A 85 0.57 8.24 1.22
C GLU A 85 -0.22 7.76 2.44
N ASN A 86 -0.96 8.67 3.09
CA ASN A 86 -1.80 8.34 4.24
C ASN A 86 -2.83 7.26 3.90
N LEU A 87 -3.39 7.32 2.71
CA LEU A 87 -4.42 6.40 2.25
C LEU A 87 -3.88 4.98 2.04
N VAL A 88 -2.73 4.86 1.40
CA VAL A 88 -2.04 3.57 1.23
C VAL A 88 -1.63 3.02 2.60
N GLU A 89 -1.12 3.87 3.49
CA GLU A 89 -0.76 3.47 4.84
C GLU A 89 -1.97 2.94 5.63
N LEU A 90 -3.13 3.62 5.55
CA LEU A 90 -4.37 3.15 6.18
C LEU A 90 -4.85 1.81 5.57
N ALA A 91 -4.83 1.69 4.24
CA ALA A 91 -5.30 0.51 3.54
C ALA A 91 -4.48 -0.76 3.83
N LEU A 92 -3.16 -0.59 3.93
CA LEU A 92 -2.22 -1.69 4.13
C LEU A 92 -1.94 -1.93 5.61
N GLY A 93 -2.05 -0.90 6.43
CA GLY A 93 -1.50 -0.84 7.77
C GLY A 93 -0.04 -0.40 7.77
N GLU A 94 0.35 0.35 8.80
CA GLU A 94 1.69 0.94 8.99
C GLU A 94 2.83 -0.07 8.77
N ALA A 95 2.63 -1.32 9.20
CA ALA A 95 3.62 -2.39 9.09
C ALA A 95 3.85 -2.85 7.64
N ASP A 96 2.78 -3.08 6.89
CA ASP A 96 2.85 -3.48 5.47
C ASP A 96 3.43 -2.34 4.62
N TYR A 97 2.95 -1.13 4.89
CA TYR A 97 3.43 0.09 4.25
C TYR A 97 4.96 0.21 4.41
N SER A 98 5.44 0.22 5.65
CA SER A 98 6.87 0.42 5.94
C SER A 98 7.78 -0.71 5.41
N ALA A 99 7.27 -1.94 5.36
CA ALA A 99 8.04 -3.11 4.94
C ALA A 99 8.03 -3.34 3.42
N GLY A 100 6.96 -2.92 2.75
CA GLY A 100 6.64 -3.31 1.39
C GLY A 100 6.44 -2.15 0.43
N VAL A 101 6.34 -0.89 0.87
CA VAL A 101 6.20 0.27 -0.02
C VAL A 101 7.52 1.06 -0.08
N SER A 102 7.97 1.40 -1.29
CA SER A 102 9.13 2.26 -1.55
C SER A 102 8.76 3.68 -1.93
N GLY A 103 7.54 3.92 -2.39
CA GLY A 103 7.04 5.26 -2.71
C GLY A 103 5.56 5.25 -3.07
N VAL A 104 4.89 6.36 -2.79
CA VAL A 104 3.53 6.63 -3.24
C VAL A 104 3.51 7.99 -3.93
N MET A 105 2.76 8.11 -5.02
CA MET A 105 2.52 9.39 -5.66
C MET A 105 1.09 9.51 -6.14
N ALA A 106 0.57 10.73 -6.16
CA ALA A 106 -0.70 11.04 -6.81
C ALA A 106 -0.42 11.70 -8.17
N LEU A 107 -1.18 11.33 -9.19
CA LEU A 107 -1.06 11.82 -10.56
C LEU A 107 -2.45 12.09 -11.16
N PRO A 108 -2.56 12.91 -12.22
CA PRO A 108 -3.79 12.99 -13.00
C PRO A 108 -4.16 11.62 -13.58
N LEU A 109 -5.44 11.23 -13.50
CA LEU A 109 -5.93 9.94 -14.01
C LEU A 109 -5.57 9.72 -15.49
N LYS A 110 -5.66 10.78 -16.29
CA LYS A 110 -5.28 10.77 -17.71
C LYS A 110 -3.83 10.33 -17.96
N ASP A 111 -2.92 10.61 -17.02
CA ASP A 111 -1.50 10.31 -17.15
C ASP A 111 -1.22 8.90 -16.63
N LEU A 112 -1.88 8.50 -15.53
CA LEU A 112 -1.81 7.13 -14.99
C LEU A 112 -2.32 6.07 -16.00
N ALA A 113 -3.47 6.34 -16.63
CA ALA A 113 -4.10 5.41 -17.57
C ALA A 113 -3.32 5.23 -18.89
N GLN A 114 -2.33 6.09 -19.17
CA GLN A 114 -1.46 5.94 -20.34
C GLN A 114 -0.31 4.95 -20.09
N GLU A 115 0.05 4.72 -18.83
CA GLU A 115 1.22 3.94 -18.44
C GLU A 115 0.88 2.50 -18.03
N ALA A 116 -0.29 2.27 -17.42
CA ALA A 116 -0.76 0.94 -17.03
C ALA A 116 -2.29 0.85 -16.92
N ASP A 117 -2.82 -0.37 -16.82
CA ASP A 117 -4.23 -0.62 -16.51
C ASP A 117 -4.48 -0.35 -15.01
N PRO A 118 -5.23 0.69 -14.64
CA PRO A 118 -5.38 1.06 -13.25
C PRO A 118 -6.51 0.26 -12.58
N TRP A 119 -6.35 -0.03 -11.29
CA TRP A 119 -7.34 -0.75 -10.47
C TRP A 119 -8.11 0.18 -9.54
N PRO A 120 -9.37 -0.14 -9.18
CA PRO A 120 -10.09 0.59 -8.14
C PRO A 120 -9.34 0.52 -6.82
N LEU A 121 -9.22 1.64 -6.08
CA LEU A 121 -8.42 1.68 -4.86
C LEU A 121 -8.82 0.66 -3.79
N LYS A 122 -10.08 0.23 -3.76
CA LYS A 122 -10.56 -0.84 -2.88
C LYS A 122 -9.87 -2.19 -3.10
N ALA A 123 -9.22 -2.39 -4.26
CA ALA A 123 -8.44 -3.60 -4.56
C ALA A 123 -6.98 -3.50 -4.10
N LEU A 124 -6.52 -2.34 -3.60
CA LEU A 124 -5.12 -2.09 -3.24
C LEU A 124 -4.54 -3.17 -2.33
N THR A 125 -5.21 -3.42 -1.21
CA THR A 125 -4.75 -4.34 -0.19
C THR A 125 -4.62 -5.78 -0.72
N SER A 126 -5.53 -6.22 -1.59
CA SER A 126 -5.43 -7.53 -2.24
C SER A 126 -4.34 -7.59 -3.30
N GLU A 127 -4.18 -6.55 -4.12
CA GLU A 127 -3.14 -6.54 -5.16
C GLU A 127 -1.73 -6.40 -4.57
N PHE A 128 -1.59 -5.64 -3.49
CA PHE A 128 -0.36 -5.53 -2.72
C PHE A 128 0.11 -6.90 -2.21
N ASP A 129 -0.80 -7.68 -1.64
CA ASP A 129 -0.51 -9.05 -1.22
C ASP A 129 -0.12 -9.96 -2.37
N ASN A 130 -0.90 -9.91 -3.46
CA ASN A 130 -0.67 -10.76 -4.62
C ASN A 130 0.73 -10.52 -5.23
N GLN A 131 1.21 -9.28 -5.20
CA GLN A 131 2.47 -8.91 -5.83
C GLN A 131 3.69 -8.98 -4.88
N LEU A 132 3.52 -8.79 -3.56
CA LEU A 132 4.63 -8.85 -2.59
C LEU A 132 4.74 -10.15 -1.81
N GLY A 133 3.66 -10.93 -1.74
CA GLY A 133 3.56 -12.23 -1.06
C GLY A 133 3.68 -13.45 -1.99
N GLY A 134 3.94 -13.24 -3.28
CA GLY A 134 4.26 -14.28 -4.26
C GLY A 134 5.64 -14.89 -4.09
#